data_AF-A0A1M6B6T3-F1
#
_entry.id   AF-A0A1M6B6T3-F1
#
_cell.length_a   1.000
_cell.length_b   1.000
_cell.length_c   1.000
_cell.angle_alpha   90.00
_cell.angle_beta   90.00
_cell.angle_gamma   90.00
#
_symmetry.space_group_name_H-M   'P 1'
#
loop_
_entity.id
_entity.type
_entity.pdbx_description
1 polymer ?
#
loop_
_entity_poly.entity_id
_entity_poly.type
_entity_poly.pdbx_seq_one_letter_code
_entity_poly.pdbx_strand_id
1 'polypeptide(L)'
;MSKWISVKERLPEDEQSILTCYYDECLEDFQVGLLAYYKAGTVIDNRVDRHPGHSKSERVFNTLFNKEYEIIAPEDGFYIGEWDIDGDSVYRKHKDCITHWMPLPEGPSKEL
;
A
#
# COMPACT_ATOMS: atom_id res chain seq x y z
N MET A 1 19.26 2.95 -20.56
CA MET A 1 18.47 1.71 -20.33
C MET A 1 17.28 2.07 -19.47
N SER A 2 16.14 1.43 -19.70
CA SER A 2 14.95 1.60 -18.85
C SER A 2 15.26 1.14 -17.42
N LYS A 3 14.78 1.89 -16.42
CA LYS A 3 14.87 1.50 -14.99
C LYS A 3 13.68 0.63 -14.54
N TRP A 4 12.72 0.40 -15.43
CA TRP A 4 11.54 -0.43 -15.17
C TRP A 4 11.93 -1.91 -15.11
N ILE A 5 11.54 -2.57 -14.03
CA ILE A 5 11.76 -3.99 -13.75
C ILE A 5 10.43 -4.71 -13.94
N SER A 6 10.42 -5.79 -14.72
CA SER A 6 9.19 -6.57 -14.89
C SER A 6 8.87 -7.34 -13.60
N VAL A 7 7.59 -7.39 -13.21
CA VAL A 7 7.15 -8.23 -12.09
C VAL A 7 7.40 -9.73 -12.34
N LYS A 8 7.57 -10.12 -13.60
CA LYS A 8 7.94 -11.50 -14.00
C LYS A 8 9.40 -11.82 -13.76
N GLU A 9 10.28 -10.82 -13.71
CA GLU A 9 11.70 -10.98 -13.42
C GLU A 9 11.93 -11.06 -11.92
N ARG A 10 11.41 -10.07 -11.18
CA ARG A 10 11.42 -10.04 -9.72
C ARG A 10 10.38 -9.08 -9.16
N LEU A 11 9.96 -9.36 -7.93
CA LEU A 11 9.09 -8.50 -7.15
C LEU A 11 9.91 -7.53 -6.28
N PRO A 12 9.30 -6.43 -5.81
CA PRO A 12 9.93 -5.54 -4.83
C PRO A 12 10.20 -6.26 -3.50
N GLU A 13 10.95 -5.59 -2.63
CA GLU A 13 11.07 -6.01 -1.24
C GLU A 13 9.75 -5.76 -0.48
N ASP A 14 9.59 -6.45 0.65
CA ASP A 14 8.42 -6.25 1.51
C ASP A 14 8.42 -4.84 2.09
N GLU A 15 7.22 -4.25 2.21
CA GLU A 15 6.97 -2.87 2.66
C GLU A 15 7.63 -1.79 1.76
N GLN A 16 8.13 -2.15 0.57
CA GLN A 16 8.86 -1.22 -0.28
C GLN A 16 7.90 -0.29 -1.03
N SER A 17 8.04 1.02 -0.78
CA SER A 17 7.41 2.07 -1.60
C SER A 17 8.11 2.19 -2.96
N ILE A 18 7.35 2.05 -4.04
CA ILE A 18 7.86 1.98 -5.42
C ILE A 18 6.95 2.75 -6.39
N LEU A 19 7.47 3.03 -7.60
CA LEU A 19 6.62 3.41 -8.72
C LEU A 19 6.17 2.14 -9.44
N THR A 20 4.88 2.01 -9.69
CA THR A 20 4.29 0.94 -10.52
C THR A 20 3.93 1.44 -11.91
N CYS A 21 3.94 0.53 -12.88
CA CYS A 21 3.47 0.79 -14.24
C CYS A 21 2.63 -0.37 -14.78
N TYR A 22 1.53 -0.02 -15.43
CA TYR A 22 0.70 -0.93 -16.22
C TYR A 22 0.05 -0.21 -17.39
N TYR A 23 -0.37 -0.97 -18.40
CA TYR A 23 -1.17 -0.45 -19.50
C TYR A 23 -2.64 -0.57 -19.13
N ASP A 24 -3.37 0.54 -19.16
CA ASP A 24 -4.82 0.58 -18.94
C ASP A 24 -5.52 0.52 -20.30
N GLU A 25 -6.15 -0.62 -20.59
CA GLU A 25 -6.87 -0.85 -21.86
C GLU A 25 -8.08 0.08 -22.04
N CYS A 26 -8.71 0.56 -20.96
CA CYS A 26 -9.84 1.48 -21.07
C CYS A 26 -9.41 2.89 -21.48
N LEU A 27 -8.21 3.30 -21.08
CA LEU A 27 -7.64 4.61 -21.41
C LEU A 27 -6.65 4.56 -22.58
N GLU A 28 -6.31 3.35 -23.06
CA GLU A 28 -5.29 3.08 -24.07
C GLU A 28 -3.91 3.69 -23.75
N ASP A 29 -3.58 3.82 -22.47
CA ASP A 29 -2.37 4.52 -22.00
C ASP A 29 -1.67 3.80 -20.83
N PHE A 30 -0.40 4.11 -20.62
CA PHE A 30 0.35 3.64 -19.46
C PHE A 30 0.02 4.45 -18.22
N GLN A 31 -0.45 3.77 -17.18
CA GLN A 31 -0.67 4.33 -15.86
C GLN A 31 0.57 4.13 -15.00
N VAL A 32 0.99 5.20 -14.34
CA VAL A 32 2.07 5.19 -13.35
C VAL A 32 1.52 5.64 -12.00
N GLY A 33 1.84 4.89 -10.95
CA GLY A 33 1.35 5.15 -9.59
C GLY A 33 2.41 4.91 -8.53
N LEU A 34 2.26 5.52 -7.36
CA LEU A 34 3.05 5.23 -6.18
C LEU A 34 2.30 4.21 -5.33
N LEU A 35 2.88 3.04 -5.11
CA LEU A 35 2.31 1.97 -4.28
C LEU A 35 3.38 1.33 -3.42
N ALA A 36 2.96 0.62 -2.38
CA ALA A 36 3.82 -0.28 -1.63
C ALA A 36 3.49 -1.73 -1.97
N TYR A 37 4.53 -2.56 -2.00
CA TYR A 37 4.40 -4.02 -2.11
C TYR A 37 4.47 -4.63 -0.73
N TYR A 38 3.55 -5.55 -0.43
CA TYR A 38 3.49 -6.25 0.84
C TYR A 38 3.46 -7.76 0.60
N LYS A 39 4.16 -8.51 1.45
CA LYS A 39 4.05 -9.96 1.52
C LYS A 39 2.86 -10.37 2.38
N ALA A 40 2.37 -11.58 2.15
CA ALA A 40 1.33 -12.19 2.96
C ALA A 40 1.74 -12.21 4.44
N GLY A 41 0.86 -11.70 5.31
CA GLY A 41 1.09 -11.62 6.75
C GLY A 41 1.72 -10.30 7.22
N THR A 42 2.14 -9.42 6.33
CA THR A 42 2.70 -8.11 6.69
C THR A 42 1.60 -7.16 7.15
N VAL A 43 1.86 -6.40 8.21
CA VAL A 43 0.94 -5.37 8.72
C VAL A 43 1.04 -4.15 7.83
N ILE A 44 -0.08 -3.76 7.21
CA ILE A 44 -0.16 -2.60 6.31
C ILE A 44 -0.45 -1.33 7.11
N ASP A 45 -1.44 -1.38 8.01
CA ASP A 45 -1.91 -0.26 8.83
C ASP A 45 -2.77 -0.79 10.00
N ASN A 46 -3.43 0.08 10.76
CA ASN A 46 -4.36 -0.27 11.82
C ASN A 46 -5.75 0.35 11.57
N ARG A 47 -6.80 -0.40 11.94
CA ARG A 47 -8.18 0.09 11.95
C ARG A 47 -8.36 1.12 13.06
N VAL A 48 -9.19 2.12 12.81
CA VAL A 48 -9.58 3.09 13.83
C VAL A 48 -10.65 2.49 14.73
N ASP A 49 -10.45 2.55 16.04
CA ASP A 49 -11.49 2.14 16.99
C ASP A 49 -12.58 3.21 17.14
N ARG A 50 -13.75 2.93 16.57
CA ARG A 50 -14.94 3.78 16.64
C ARG A 50 -16.01 3.27 17.60
N HIS A 51 -15.77 2.20 18.35
CA HIS A 51 -16.80 1.57 19.16
C HIS A 51 -17.36 2.57 20.19
N PRO A 52 -18.68 2.85 20.21
CA PRO A 52 -19.26 3.92 21.02
C PRO A 52 -19.12 3.65 22.53
N GLY A 53 -19.02 2.38 22.93
CA GLY A 53 -18.83 1.97 24.32
C GLY A 53 -17.39 2.10 24.84
N HIS A 54 -16.40 2.31 23.97
CA HIS A 54 -15.01 2.49 24.40
C HIS A 54 -14.75 3.96 24.74
N SER A 55 -14.02 4.19 25.83
CA SER A 55 -13.46 5.49 26.20
C SER A 55 -12.45 5.98 25.16
N LYS A 56 -12.14 7.28 25.18
CA LYS A 56 -11.15 7.85 24.25
C LYS A 56 -9.77 7.20 24.39
N SER A 57 -9.35 6.91 25.62
CA SER A 57 -8.08 6.23 25.90
C SER A 57 -8.06 4.80 25.36
N GLU A 58 -9.16 4.07 25.52
CA GLU A 58 -9.28 2.71 24.96
C GLU A 58 -9.22 2.74 23.44
N ARG A 59 -9.89 3.70 22.79
CA ARG A 59 -9.86 3.82 21.33
C ARG A 59 -8.46 4.10 20.79
N VAL A 60 -7.73 5.03 21.43
CA VAL A 60 -6.34 5.32 21.08
C VAL A 60 -5.46 4.10 21.31
N PHE A 61 -5.64 3.41 22.45
CA PHE A 61 -4.88 2.20 22.75
C PHE A 61 -5.13 1.10 21.72
N ASN A 62 -6.40 0.86 21.39
CA ASN A 62 -6.80 -0.15 20.41
C ASN A 62 -6.23 0.16 19.03
N THR A 63 -6.38 1.39 18.56
CA THR A 63 -5.90 1.81 17.24
C THR A 63 -4.37 1.70 17.10
N LEU A 64 -3.61 1.96 18.16
CA LEU A 64 -2.14 2.04 18.09
C LEU A 64 -1.41 0.78 18.55
N PHE A 65 -2.03 -0.05 19.39
CA PHE A 65 -1.33 -1.14 20.09
C PHE A 65 -2.08 -2.47 20.13
N ASN A 66 -3.38 -2.51 19.79
CA ASN A 66 -4.12 -3.77 19.79
C ASN A 66 -3.99 -4.48 18.45
N LYS A 67 -3.36 -5.65 18.45
CA LYS A 67 -3.14 -6.47 17.25
C LYS A 67 -4.41 -6.91 16.54
N GLU A 68 -5.55 -6.95 17.24
CA GLU A 68 -6.85 -7.25 16.61
C GLU A 68 -7.30 -6.15 15.63
N TYR A 69 -6.69 -4.97 15.72
CA TYR A 69 -6.93 -3.84 14.84
C TYR A 69 -5.91 -3.76 13.69
N GLU A 70 -4.90 -4.63 13.63
CA GLU A 70 -3.95 -4.67 12.52
C GLU A 70 -4.67 -5.03 11.21
N ILE A 71 -4.40 -4.27 10.16
CA ILE A 71 -4.78 -4.57 8.78
C ILE A 71 -3.62 -5.35 8.18
N ILE A 72 -3.83 -6.64 7.95
CA ILE A 72 -2.79 -7.56 7.48
C ILE A 72 -3.00 -7.83 5.99
N ALA A 73 -1.91 -7.82 5.21
CA ALA A 73 -1.92 -8.23 3.82
C ALA A 73 -2.29 -9.73 3.70
N PRO A 74 -3.45 -10.09 3.10
CA PRO A 74 -3.84 -11.49 2.99
C PRO A 74 -2.98 -12.30 2.02
N GLU A 75 -2.36 -11.64 1.04
CA GLU A 75 -1.52 -12.25 0.02
C GLU A 75 -0.44 -11.26 -0.43
N ASP A 76 0.56 -11.79 -1.14
CA ASP A 76 1.61 -10.98 -1.77
C ASP A 76 1.00 -10.04 -2.83
N GLY A 77 1.31 -8.75 -2.78
CA GLY A 77 0.77 -7.82 -3.77
C GLY A 77 1.09 -6.34 -3.59
N PHE A 78 0.67 -5.56 -4.58
CA PHE A 78 0.67 -4.09 -4.52
C PHE A 78 -0.66 -3.63 -3.93
N TYR A 79 -0.66 -2.83 -2.87
CA TYR A 79 -1.88 -2.41 -2.19
C TYR A 79 -2.16 -0.92 -2.38
N ILE A 80 -3.44 -0.58 -2.56
CA ILE A 80 -3.95 0.79 -2.58
C ILE A 80 -4.73 1.01 -1.28
N GLY A 81 -4.41 2.11 -0.59
CA GLY A 81 -5.23 2.64 0.49
C GLY A 81 -6.39 3.46 -0.07
N GLU A 82 -7.60 3.16 0.38
CA GLU A 82 -8.83 3.88 0.08
C GLU A 82 -9.54 4.20 1.41
N TRP A 83 -10.57 5.04 1.34
CA TRP A 83 -11.44 5.32 2.48
C TRP A 83 -12.75 4.58 2.28
N ASP A 84 -13.21 3.85 3.29
CA ASP A 84 -14.56 3.32 3.27
C ASP A 84 -15.62 4.41 3.53
N ILE A 85 -16.90 4.01 3.57
CA ILE A 85 -18.02 4.93 3.79
C ILE A 85 -17.99 5.60 5.17
N ASP A 86 -17.33 4.97 6.14
CA ASP A 86 -17.17 5.49 7.49
C ASP A 86 -15.92 6.37 7.60
N GLY A 87 -15.08 6.42 6.55
CA GLY A 87 -13.85 7.17 6.49
C GLY A 87 -12.69 6.47 7.18
N ASP A 88 -12.72 5.14 7.30
CA ASP A 88 -11.61 4.34 7.79
C ASP A 88 -10.72 3.86 6.64
N SER A 89 -9.43 3.72 6.94
CA SER A 89 -8.45 3.20 5.98
C SER A 89 -8.82 1.78 5.62
N VAL A 90 -9.10 1.53 4.34
CA VAL A 90 -9.25 0.20 3.77
C VAL A 90 -8.19 -0.02 2.72
N TYR A 91 -7.67 -1.25 2.69
CA TYR A 91 -6.64 -1.62 1.74
C TYR A 91 -7.14 -2.74 0.86
N ARG A 92 -7.01 -2.54 -0.44
CA ARG A 92 -7.24 -3.59 -1.42
C ARG A 92 -5.99 -3.77 -2.25
N LYS A 93 -5.75 -5.01 -2.66
CA LYS A 93 -4.75 -5.29 -3.69
C LYS A 93 -5.16 -4.51 -4.95
N HIS A 94 -4.23 -3.73 -5.49
CA HIS A 94 -4.40 -3.21 -6.84
C HIS A 94 -4.43 -4.43 -7.73
N LYS A 95 -5.52 -4.60 -8.50
CA LYS A 95 -5.73 -5.66 -9.49
C LYS A 95 -4.38 -6.12 -10.08
N ASP A 96 -4.21 -7.40 -10.37
CA ASP A 96 -2.95 -7.99 -10.90
C ASP A 96 -2.53 -7.47 -12.30
N CYS A 97 -2.90 -6.24 -12.66
CA CYS A 97 -2.53 -5.51 -13.85
C CYS A 97 -1.14 -4.86 -13.75
N ILE A 98 -0.54 -4.70 -12.57
CA ILE A 98 0.82 -4.15 -12.44
C ILE A 98 1.81 -5.05 -13.19
N THR A 99 2.46 -4.50 -14.20
CA THR A 99 3.38 -5.25 -15.07
C THR A 99 4.85 -4.94 -14.79
N HIS A 100 5.13 -3.72 -14.35
CA HIS A 100 6.48 -3.24 -14.09
C HIS A 100 6.51 -2.36 -12.85
N TRP A 101 7.68 -2.26 -12.25
CA TRP A 101 7.94 -1.35 -11.15
C TRP A 101 9.34 -0.77 -11.22
N MET A 102 9.61 0.29 -10.47
CA MET A 102 10.96 0.77 -10.24
C MET A 102 11.08 1.33 -8.81
N PRO A 103 12.27 1.24 -8.18
CA PRO A 103 12.50 1.91 -6.91
C PRO A 103 12.28 3.41 -7.05
N LEU A 104 11.87 4.06 -5.96
CA LEU A 104 11.80 5.51 -5.93
C LEU A 104 13.17 6.12 -6.22
N PRO A 105 13.22 7.24 -6.95
CA PRO A 105 14.47 7.97 -7.12
C PRO A 105 14.97 8.43 -5.76
N GLU A 106 16.29 8.60 -5.63
CA GLU A 106 16.87 9.28 -4.48
C GLU A 106 16.24 10.68 -4.35
N GLY A 107 15.93 11.08 -3.13
CA GLY A 107 15.43 12.42 -2.85
C GLY A 107 16.44 13.47 -3.32
N PRO A 108 16.00 14.69 -3.65
CA PRO A 108 16.92 15.75 -4.04
C PRO A 108 17.95 15.98 -2.94
N SER A 109 19.20 16.26 -3.33
CA SER A 109 20.17 16.81 -2.39
C SER A 109 19.60 18.09 -1.79
N LYS A 110 19.73 18.28 -0.47
CA LYS A 110 19.40 19.57 0.15
C LYS A 110 20.24 20.64 -0.54
N GLU A 111 19.63 21.46 -1.38
CA GLU A 111 20.21 22.75 -1.72
C GLU A 111 20.24 23.55 -0.40
N LEU A 112 21.43 23.66 0.19
CA LEU A 112 21.69 24.50 1.36
C LEU A 112 22.00 25.92 0.91
#